data_AF-A0AA38G6H8-F1
#
_entry.id   AF-A0AA38G6H8-F1
#
_cell.length_a   1.000
_cell.length_b   1.000
_cell.length_c   1.000
_cell.angle_alpha   90.00
_cell.angle_beta   90.00
_cell.angle_gamma   90.00
#
_symmetry.space_group_name_H-M   'P 1'
#
loop_
_entity.id
_entity.type
_entity.pdbx_description
1 polymer ?
#
loop_
_entity_poly.entity_id
_entity_poly.type
_entity_poly.pdbx_seq_one_letter_code
_entity_poly.pdbx_strand_id
1 'polypeptide(L)'
;NGIRRKKTVPGTPQQNGVSERMNRTIMERVRSMRLHAGLPLSFWVEAVSTAVYLINRGPSSALDGGMPEEAWYGKKFDYSFLRVFGCEVFVHIDKDDRTKLEAKSEKCTFI
;
A
#
# COMPACT_ATOMS: atom_id res chain seq x y z
N ASN A 1 7.60 -6.63 -27.95
CA ASN A 1 6.65 -6.85 -26.83
C ASN A 1 5.28 -7.41 -27.22
N GLY A 2 4.86 -7.47 -28.50
CA GLY A 2 3.65 -8.23 -28.89
C GLY A 2 2.31 -7.75 -28.32
N ILE A 3 2.24 -6.56 -27.70
CA ILE A 3 1.03 -6.05 -27.04
C ILE A 3 0.07 -5.44 -28.07
N ARG A 4 -1.18 -5.91 -28.09
CA ARG A 4 -2.26 -5.35 -28.90
C ARG A 4 -3.09 -4.35 -28.09
N ARG A 5 -3.08 -3.08 -28.50
CA ARG A 5 -3.88 -2.02 -27.87
C ARG A 5 -5.35 -2.13 -28.30
N LYS A 6 -6.24 -2.39 -27.35
CA LYS A 6 -7.69 -2.22 -27.53
C LYS A 6 -8.11 -0.88 -26.93
N LYS A 7 -8.79 -0.04 -27.71
CA LYS A 7 -9.32 1.26 -27.25
C LYS A 7 -10.78 1.07 -26.83
N THR A 8 -11.21 1.77 -25.79
CA THR A 8 -12.62 1.86 -25.41
C THR A 8 -13.33 2.93 -26.24
N VAL A 9 -14.64 2.77 -26.42
CA VAL A 9 -15.45 3.77 -27.13
C VAL A 9 -15.67 4.96 -26.19
N PRO A 10 -15.40 6.21 -26.64
CA PRO A 10 -15.68 7.41 -25.84
C PRO A 10 -17.13 7.42 -25.35
N GLY A 11 -17.35 7.73 -24.07
CA GLY A 11 -18.69 7.74 -23.47
C GLY A 11 -19.25 6.37 -23.07
N THR A 12 -18.45 5.29 -23.06
CA THR A 12 -18.86 3.97 -22.54
C THR A 12 -18.04 3.53 -21.31
N PRO A 13 -18.29 4.12 -20.11
CA PRO A 13 -17.56 3.76 -18.88
C PRO A 13 -17.65 2.26 -18.52
N GLN A 14 -18.71 1.58 -18.96
CA GLN A 14 -18.92 0.15 -18.74
C GLN A 14 -17.75 -0.70 -19.27
N GLN A 15 -17.09 -0.26 -20.35
CA GLN A 15 -15.93 -0.97 -20.91
C GLN A 15 -14.67 -0.87 -20.04
N ASN A 16 -14.61 0.11 -19.14
CA ASN A 16 -13.49 0.33 -18.23
C ASN A 16 -13.87 0.11 -16.74
N GLY A 17 -15.06 -0.45 -16.50
CA GLY A 17 -15.64 -0.52 -15.16
C GLY A 17 -14.80 -1.31 -14.16
N VAL A 18 -14.01 -2.30 -14.61
CA VAL A 18 -13.09 -3.04 -13.72
C VAL A 18 -11.99 -2.13 -13.20
N SER A 19 -11.31 -1.40 -14.09
CA SER A 19 -10.25 -0.47 -13.72
C SER A 19 -10.78 0.71 -12.92
N GLU A 20 -11.94 1.26 -13.28
CA GLU A 20 -12.57 2.37 -12.55
C GLU A 20 -12.95 1.97 -11.12
N ARG A 21 -13.53 0.78 -10.93
CA ARG A 21 -13.84 0.26 -9.59
C ARG A 21 -12.57 0.07 -8.77
N MET A 22 -11.52 -0.51 -9.34
CA MET A 22 -10.26 -0.70 -8.64
C MET A 22 -9.62 0.64 -8.25
N ASN A 23 -9.60 1.62 -9.16
CA ASN A 23 -9.09 2.95 -8.86
C ASN A 23 -9.84 3.61 -7.70
N ARG A 24 -11.18 3.48 -7.67
CA ARG A 24 -11.98 3.97 -6.53
C ARG A 24 -11.59 3.27 -5.22
N THR A 25 -11.49 1.94 -5.22
CA THR A 25 -11.08 1.17 -4.03
C THR A 25 -9.70 1.57 -3.53
N ILE A 26 -8.72 1.75 -4.43
CA ILE A 26 -7.38 2.23 -4.07
C ILE A 26 -7.49 3.59 -3.38
N MET A 27 -8.17 4.56 -4.00
CA MET A 27 -8.26 5.92 -3.45
C MET A 27 -9.03 6.00 -2.13
N GLU A 28 -10.05 5.15 -1.93
CA GLU A 28 -10.76 5.03 -0.66
C GLU A 28 -9.85 4.49 0.45
N ARG A 29 -9.07 3.43 0.18
CA ARG A 29 -8.08 2.87 1.13
C ARG A 29 -6.98 3.89 1.45
N VAL A 30 -6.45 4.56 0.44
CA VAL A 30 -5.43 5.63 0.61
C VAL A 30 -5.94 6.72 1.53
N ARG A 31 -7.16 7.21 1.29
CA ARG A 31 -7.77 8.24 2.14
C ARG A 31 -7.93 7.75 3.57
N SER A 32 -8.46 6.54 3.76
CA SER A 32 -8.67 5.95 5.08
C SER A 32 -7.35 5.75 5.84
N MET A 33 -6.36 5.11 5.23
CA MET A 33 -5.05 4.82 5.83
C MET A 33 -4.30 6.10 6.21
N ARG A 34 -4.25 7.08 5.30
CA ARG A 34 -3.55 8.35 5.55
C ARG A 34 -4.19 9.13 6.68
N LEU A 35 -5.53 9.22 6.70
CA LEU A 35 -6.26 9.92 7.76
C LEU A 35 -6.12 9.20 9.11
N HIS A 36 -6.19 7.88 9.13
CA HIS A 36 -5.95 7.08 10.33
C HIS A 36 -4.53 7.29 10.90
N ALA A 37 -3.53 7.36 10.02
CA ALA A 37 -2.14 7.61 10.38
C ALA A 37 -1.85 9.07 10.79
N GLY A 38 -2.81 10.00 10.61
CA GLY A 38 -2.59 11.43 10.86
C GLY A 38 -1.55 12.09 9.92
N LEU A 39 -1.25 11.47 8.78
CA LEU A 39 -0.17 11.93 7.89
C LEU A 39 -0.63 13.07 6.95
N PRO A 40 0.24 14.04 6.64
CA PRO A 40 -0.07 15.10 5.68
C PRO A 40 -0.28 14.54 4.26
N LEU A 41 -0.92 15.35 3.40
CA LEU A 41 -1.23 14.93 2.02
C LEU A 41 0.01 14.58 1.20
N SER A 42 1.20 15.10 1.56
CA SER A 42 2.47 14.76 0.90
C SER A 42 2.75 13.25 0.86
N PHE A 43 2.27 12.47 1.84
CA PHE A 43 2.48 11.03 1.92
C PHE A 43 1.44 10.18 1.15
N TRP A 44 0.70 10.80 0.22
CA TRP A 44 -0.34 10.09 -0.51
C TRP A 44 0.21 9.00 -1.43
N VAL A 45 1.42 9.18 -1.98
CA VAL A 45 2.06 8.22 -2.90
C VAL A 45 2.46 6.93 -2.17
N GLU A 46 2.98 7.08 -0.96
CA GLU A 46 3.33 5.98 -0.08
C GLU A 46 2.08 5.25 0.40
N ALA A 47 1.04 6.00 0.78
CA ALA A 47 -0.26 5.40 1.10
C ALA A 47 -0.86 4.64 -0.10
N VAL A 48 -0.70 5.12 -1.35
CA VAL A 48 -1.09 4.39 -2.57
C VAL A 48 -0.29 3.11 -2.72
N SER A 49 1.03 3.18 -2.55
CA SER A 49 1.92 2.03 -2.67
C SER A 49 1.54 0.94 -1.66
N THR A 50 1.32 1.34 -0.40
CA THR A 50 0.91 0.42 0.67
C THR A 50 -0.51 -0.12 0.43
N ALA A 51 -1.45 0.70 -0.05
CA ALA A 51 -2.79 0.23 -0.38
C ALA A 51 -2.78 -0.83 -1.50
N VAL A 52 -2.04 -0.60 -2.59
CA VAL A 52 -1.89 -1.55 -3.70
C VAL A 52 -1.19 -2.82 -3.22
N TYR A 53 -0.14 -2.66 -2.42
CA TYR A 53 0.59 -3.77 -1.81
C TYR A 53 -0.35 -4.69 -1.00
N LEU A 54 -1.20 -4.10 -0.16
CA LEU A 54 -2.20 -4.81 0.64
C LEU A 54 -3.36 -5.37 -0.19
N ILE A 55 -3.79 -4.72 -1.28
CA ILE A 55 -4.82 -5.25 -2.18
C ILE A 55 -4.35 -6.55 -2.82
N ASN A 56 -3.10 -6.60 -3.29
CA ASN A 56 -2.56 -7.78 -3.96
C ASN A 56 -2.24 -8.93 -2.99
N ARG A 57 -2.07 -8.62 -1.70
CA ARG A 57 -1.77 -9.55 -0.61
C ARG A 57 -2.91 -9.63 0.41
N GLY A 58 -4.11 -9.33 -0.04
CA GLY A 58 -5.34 -9.36 0.75
C GLY A 58 -6.33 -10.35 0.16
N PRO A 59 -7.28 -10.87 0.96
CA PRO A 59 -8.35 -11.71 0.43
C PRO A 59 -9.13 -10.97 -0.67
N SER A 60 -9.34 -11.65 -1.79
CA SER A 60 -10.10 -11.11 -2.92
C SER A 60 -11.38 -11.90 -3.14
N SER A 61 -12.51 -11.20 -3.22
CA SER A 61 -13.81 -11.81 -3.53
C SER A 61 -13.85 -12.42 -4.93
N ALA A 62 -13.04 -11.91 -5.87
CA ALA A 62 -12.93 -12.47 -7.22
C ALA A 62 -12.20 -13.83 -7.24
N LEU A 63 -11.58 -14.22 -6.13
CA LEU A 63 -10.83 -15.47 -5.96
C LEU A 63 -11.39 -16.29 -4.78
N ASP A 64 -12.66 -16.10 -4.41
CA ASP A 64 -13.32 -16.78 -3.30
C ASP A 64 -12.52 -16.69 -1.97
N GLY A 65 -11.93 -15.53 -1.71
CA GLY A 65 -11.09 -15.27 -0.54
C GLY A 65 -9.61 -15.57 -0.74
N GLY A 66 -9.21 -16.07 -1.92
CA GLY A 66 -7.82 -16.26 -2.32
C GLY A 66 -7.04 -14.95 -2.50
N MET A 67 -5.72 -15.07 -2.51
CA MET A 67 -4.79 -13.94 -2.55
C MET A 67 -4.31 -13.69 -3.99
N PRO A 68 -4.49 -12.48 -4.56
CA PRO A 68 -4.10 -12.20 -5.95
C PRO A 68 -2.63 -12.50 -6.26
N GLU A 69 -1.71 -12.14 -5.37
CA GLU A 69 -0.28 -12.36 -5.59
C GLU A 69 0.09 -13.85 -5.54
N GLU A 70 -0.51 -14.61 -4.62
CA GLU A 70 -0.29 -16.06 -4.54
C GLU A 70 -0.87 -16.76 -5.79
N ALA A 71 -2.03 -16.32 -6.28
CA ALA A 71 -2.63 -16.83 -7.52
C ALA A 71 -1.78 -16.48 -8.76
N TRP A 72 -1.10 -15.33 -8.75
CA TRP A 72 -0.27 -14.88 -9.87
C TRP A 72 1.10 -15.57 -9.92
N TYR A 73 1.77 -15.73 -8.78
CA TYR A 73 3.13 -16.29 -8.71
C TYR A 73 3.18 -17.76 -8.24
N GLY A 74 2.08 -18.33 -7.76
CA GLY A 74 2.01 -19.69 -7.23
C GLY A 74 2.76 -19.89 -5.91
N LYS A 75 3.13 -18.82 -5.20
CA LYS A 75 3.92 -18.86 -3.96
C LYS A 75 3.15 -18.20 -2.82
N LYS A 76 3.15 -18.84 -1.65
CA LYS A 76 2.56 -18.26 -0.43
C LYS A 76 3.31 -17.04 0.06
N PHE A 77 2.57 -16.10 0.62
CA PHE A 77 3.12 -14.87 1.19
C PHE A 77 3.38 -14.99 2.69
N ASP A 78 4.51 -14.47 3.17
CA ASP A 78 4.81 -14.34 4.60
C ASP A 78 4.33 -12.98 5.12
N TYR A 79 3.57 -12.95 6.21
CA TYR A 79 3.04 -11.73 6.81
C TYR A 79 3.86 -11.23 8.00
N SER A 80 4.92 -11.94 8.40
CA SER A 80 5.69 -11.64 9.62
C SER A 80 6.30 -10.24 9.62
N PHE A 81 6.61 -9.73 8.44
CA PHE A 81 7.19 -8.40 8.23
C PHE A 81 6.15 -7.30 8.01
N LEU A 82 4.85 -7.63 7.94
CA LEU A 82 3.82 -6.62 7.79
C LEU A 82 3.73 -5.77 9.05
N ARG A 83 3.62 -4.46 8.86
CA ARG A 83 3.45 -3.48 9.93
C ARG A 83 2.28 -2.56 9.56
N VAL A 84 1.65 -1.99 10.58
CA VAL A 84 0.53 -1.07 10.40
C VAL A 84 1.06 0.23 9.82
N PHE A 85 0.51 0.65 8.68
CA PHE A 85 0.82 1.95 8.10
C PHE A 85 0.49 3.08 9.08
N GLY A 86 1.46 3.95 9.32
CA GLY A 86 1.31 5.04 10.27
C GLY A 86 1.61 4.68 11.73
N CYS A 87 2.08 3.46 12.02
CA CYS A 87 2.40 3.10 13.40
C CYS A 87 3.63 3.86 13.92
N GLU A 88 3.66 4.07 15.23
CA GLU A 88 4.83 4.63 15.90
C GLU A 88 6.00 3.64 15.84
N VAL A 89 7.18 4.14 15.49
CA VAL A 89 8.43 3.39 15.49
C VAL A 89 9.55 4.21 16.12
N PHE A 90 10.56 3.53 16.64
CA PHE A 90 11.75 4.16 17.21
C PHE A 90 12.97 3.74 16.40
N VAL A 91 13.61 4.71 15.74
CA VAL A 91 14.82 4.49 14.94
C VAL A 91 16.03 4.67 15.82
N HIS A 92 16.98 3.73 15.79
CA HIS A 92 18.22 3.85 16.57
C HIS A 92 19.08 4.99 16.04
N ILE A 93 19.56 5.85 16.95
CA ILE A 93 20.57 6.87 16.65
C ILE A 93 21.94 6.24 16.88
N ASP A 94 22.85 6.35 15.92
CA ASP A 94 24.18 5.77 16.05
C ASP A 94 24.98 6.43 17.19
N LYS A 95 26.02 5.73 17.66
CA LYS A 95 26.85 6.23 18.77
C LYS A 95 27.63 7.49 18.40
N ASP A 96 27.98 7.65 17.13
CA ASP A 96 28.76 8.79 16.64
C ASP A 96 27.90 10.06 16.52
N ASP A 97 26.58 9.91 16.39
CA ASP A 97 25.61 10.99 16.27
C ASP A 97 24.96 11.40 17.61
N ARG A 98 25.46 10.86 18.74
CA ARG A 98 24.94 11.19 20.07
C ARG A 98 26.03 11.24 21.15
N THR A 99 25.84 12.13 22.11
CA THR A 99 26.64 12.19 23.34
C THR A 99 26.13 11.20 24.40
N LYS A 100 26.90 11.02 25.47
CA LYS A 100 26.68 9.95 26.49
C LYS A 100 25.30 9.98 27.16
N LEU A 101 24.64 11.14 27.22
CA LEU A 101 23.35 11.32 27.90
C LEU A 101 22.19 11.65 26.94
N GLU A 102 22.44 11.73 25.63
CA GLU A 102 21.40 12.00 24.64
C GLU A 102 20.53 10.76 24.38
N ALA A 103 19.35 11.01 23.80
CA ALA A 103 18.41 9.97 23.44
C ALA A 103 19.08 8.96 22.49
N LYS A 104 18.75 7.68 22.68
CA LYS A 104 19.30 6.59 21.84
C LYS A 104 18.46 6.27 20.62
N SER A 105 17.30 6.90 20.52
CA SER A 105 16.35 6.64 19.45
C SER A 105 15.50 7.87 19.18
N GLU A 106 15.13 8.04 17.93
CA GLU A 106 14.17 9.03 17.48
C GLU A 106 12.81 8.38 17.24
N LYS A 107 11.75 9.06 17.66
CA LYS A 107 10.38 8.63 17.41
C LYS A 107 9.99 9.02 15.98
N CYS A 108 9.55 8.06 15.18
CA CYS A 108 9.12 8.24 13.80
C CYS A 108 7.79 7.54 13.53
N THR A 109 7.27 7.71 12.33
CA THR A 109 6.07 7.03 11.82
C THR A 109 6.47 6.07 10.71
N PHE A 110 5.99 4.82 10.77
CA PHE A 110 6.20 3.84 9.71
C PHE A 110 5.33 4.17 8.50
N ILE A 111 5.94 4.19 7.32
CA ILE A 111 5.30 4.52 6.04
C ILE A 111 5.54 3.37 5.05
#